data_AF-A0A3D3ZBK8-F1
#
_entry.id   AF-A0A3D3ZBK8-F1
#
_cell.length_a   1.000
_cell.length_b   1.000
_cell.length_c   1.000
_cell.angle_alpha   90.00
_cell.angle_beta   90.00
_cell.angle_gamma   90.00
#
_symmetry.space_group_name_H-M   'P 1'
#
loop_
_entity.id
_entity.type
_entity.pdbx_description
1 polymer ?
#
loop_
_entity_poly.entity_id
_entity_poly.type
_entity_poly.pdbx_seq_one_letter_code
_entity_poly.pdbx_strand_id
1 'polypeptide(L)'
;MSRETERLLKDLNQFISLHENEITDEDGMNRLCDQFLEEHNLSMPDLKNKEPETVDDYLELADQALSKKKCVEYLRKALELEPENVDVQLQLIVHTLDGKSDKHLPALQELMETAAKPLEQEGCFKEDVGAFWDILETRPYMRVCYTYFEALLTCGMMHKAIGEGQRLLELCENDNLGVRYQLMHLYAYMEDETHALALHKQFGSYEETQMLLPLAVLYYKLNQLDRAEDYIKRLAKVNKDAKKFLRAAAHDKLDNFINDLNFYGYQPFTMEELLDELMKSSYLFASVPYFFPWASKLLAAKAVAKKSAEKPKAE
;
A
#
# COMPACT_ATOMS: atom_id res chain seq x y z
N MET A 1 2.21 9.68 -1.68
CA MET A 1 2.81 11.03 -1.66
C MET A 1 4.15 10.93 -0.96
N SER A 2 5.22 11.55 -1.48
CA SER A 2 6.56 11.49 -0.84
C SER A 2 6.62 12.42 0.38
N ARG A 3 7.53 12.16 1.33
CA ARG A 3 7.78 13.07 2.46
C ARG A 3 8.21 14.46 2.00
N GLU A 4 8.96 14.55 0.90
CA GLU A 4 9.33 15.83 0.27
C GLU A 4 8.10 16.65 -0.16
N THR A 5 7.10 15.99 -0.76
CA THR A 5 5.85 16.67 -1.14
C THR A 5 5.08 17.13 0.10
N GLU A 6 5.08 16.34 1.17
CA GLU A 6 4.43 16.69 2.43
C GLU A 6 5.11 17.86 3.14
N ARG A 7 6.45 17.91 3.13
CA ARG A 7 7.24 19.05 3.60
C ARG A 7 6.86 20.32 2.85
N LEU A 8 6.83 20.27 1.52
CA LEU A 8 6.43 21.40 0.69
C LEU A 8 5.02 21.90 1.04
N LEU A 9 4.08 20.99 1.30
CA LEU A 9 2.72 21.35 1.70
C LEU A 9 2.67 21.99 3.11
N LYS A 10 3.47 21.50 4.06
CA LYS A 10 3.60 22.12 5.39
C LYS A 10 4.19 23.52 5.29
N ASP A 11 5.26 23.68 4.52
CA ASP A 11 5.94 24.97 4.29
C ASP A 11 4.96 25.97 3.65
N LEU A 12 4.18 25.52 2.66
CA LEU A 12 3.11 26.33 2.04
C LEU A 12 2.03 26.73 3.05
N ASN A 13 1.53 25.80 3.87
CA ASN A 13 0.51 26.11 4.88
C ASN A 13 1.02 27.13 5.91
N GLN A 14 2.29 27.00 6.32
CA GLN A 14 2.91 27.97 7.22
C GLN A 14 3.05 29.34 6.57
N PHE A 15 3.47 29.38 5.29
CA PHE A 15 3.55 30.62 4.52
C PHE A 15 2.18 31.30 4.42
N ILE A 16 1.15 30.56 4.02
CA ILE A 16 -0.23 31.09 3.93
C ILE A 16 -0.69 31.64 5.28
N SER A 17 -0.43 30.93 6.38
CA SER A 17 -0.81 31.40 7.72
C SER A 17 -0.12 32.72 8.11
N LEU A 18 1.15 32.90 7.76
CA LEU A 18 1.89 34.14 8.01
C LEU A 18 1.39 35.31 7.16
N HIS A 19 0.90 35.02 5.96
CA HIS A 19 0.42 36.00 4.98
C HIS A 19 -1.10 36.10 4.88
N GLU A 20 -1.84 35.51 5.84
CA GLU A 20 -3.31 35.44 5.81
C GLU A 20 -3.97 36.83 5.71
N ASN A 21 -3.35 37.84 6.35
CA ASN A 21 -3.81 39.23 6.33
C ASN A 21 -3.71 39.90 4.95
N GLU A 22 -3.00 39.31 3.99
CA GLU A 22 -2.83 39.80 2.62
C GLU A 22 -3.94 39.32 1.69
N ILE A 23 -4.74 38.34 2.13
CA ILE A 23 -5.90 37.81 1.40
C ILE A 23 -7.04 38.84 1.51
N THR A 24 -7.15 39.67 0.47
CA THR A 24 -8.11 40.79 0.41
C THR A 24 -9.22 40.58 -0.62
N ASP A 25 -9.13 39.53 -1.44
CA ASP A 25 -10.10 39.15 -2.47
C ASP A 25 -10.12 37.63 -2.69
N GLU A 26 -11.04 37.15 -3.54
CA GLU A 26 -11.22 35.73 -3.88
C GLU A 26 -9.98 35.10 -4.54
N ASP A 27 -9.11 35.90 -5.16
CA ASP A 27 -7.89 35.44 -5.83
C ASP A 27 -6.63 35.51 -4.95
N GLY A 28 -6.74 36.08 -3.73
CA GLY A 28 -5.62 36.30 -2.82
C GLY A 28 -4.88 35.03 -2.45
N MET A 29 -5.62 33.94 -2.21
CA MET A 29 -5.06 32.59 -1.99
C MET A 29 -4.20 32.12 -3.17
N ASN A 30 -4.70 32.26 -4.40
CA ASN A 30 -3.97 31.83 -5.59
C ASN A 30 -2.68 32.65 -5.77
N ARG A 31 -2.73 33.96 -5.51
CA ARG A 31 -1.53 34.82 -5.58
C ARG A 31 -0.47 34.46 -4.54
N LEU A 32 -0.87 34.10 -3.31
CA LEU A 32 0.07 33.64 -2.29
C LEU A 32 0.70 32.29 -2.66
N CYS A 33 -0.08 31.37 -3.23
CA CYS A 33 0.44 30.11 -3.75
C CYS A 33 1.46 30.33 -4.89
N ASP A 34 1.14 31.20 -5.85
CA ASP A 34 2.05 31.54 -6.95
C ASP A 34 3.34 32.19 -6.44
N GLN A 35 3.23 33.11 -5.47
CA GLN A 35 4.38 33.73 -4.84
C GLN A 35 5.26 32.71 -4.11
N PHE A 36 4.66 31.84 -3.30
CA PHE A 36 5.38 30.76 -2.63
C PHE A 36 6.12 29.87 -3.64
N LEU A 37 5.46 29.49 -4.74
CA LEU A 37 6.06 28.68 -5.79
C LEU A 37 7.17 29.40 -6.54
N GLU A 38 7.08 30.71 -6.79
CA GLU A 38 8.17 31.50 -7.38
C GLU A 38 9.38 31.58 -6.45
N GLU A 39 9.15 31.82 -5.16
CA GLU A 39 10.20 31.87 -4.12
C GLU A 39 10.88 30.49 -3.95
N HIS A 40 10.11 29.41 -3.93
CA HIS A 40 10.62 28.04 -3.81
C HIS A 40 11.25 27.48 -5.10
N ASN A 41 10.75 27.82 -6.29
CA ASN A 41 11.35 27.38 -7.56
C ASN A 41 12.70 28.07 -7.84
N LEU A 42 12.87 29.32 -7.42
CA LEU A 42 14.15 30.03 -7.46
C LEU A 42 15.14 29.49 -6.42
N SER A 43 14.62 28.81 -5.41
CA SER A 43 15.35 28.32 -4.25
C SER A 43 15.12 26.84 -4.04
N MET A 44 15.17 26.01 -5.10
CA MET A 44 15.42 24.57 -4.93
C MET A 44 16.79 24.48 -4.24
N PRO A 45 16.84 24.28 -2.92
CA PRO A 45 18.08 24.42 -2.20
C PRO A 45 18.94 23.28 -2.69
N ASP A 46 20.22 23.56 -2.90
CA ASP A 46 21.23 22.52 -3.03
C ASP A 46 21.31 21.82 -1.65
N LEU A 47 20.32 20.98 -1.35
CA LEU A 47 20.10 20.26 -0.08
C LEU A 47 21.33 19.43 0.33
N LYS A 48 22.28 19.26 -0.60
CA LYS A 48 23.55 18.58 -0.38
C LYS A 48 24.52 19.32 0.54
N ASN A 49 24.33 20.61 0.82
CA ASN A 49 25.34 21.43 1.53
C ASN A 49 24.85 22.18 2.79
N LYS A 50 23.59 22.02 3.22
CA LYS A 50 23.11 22.61 4.48
C LYS A 50 23.16 21.57 5.60
N GLU A 51 23.62 21.96 6.80
CA GLU A 51 23.52 21.07 7.96
C GLU A 51 22.03 20.81 8.28
N PRO A 52 21.65 19.56 8.63
CA PRO A 52 20.27 19.23 8.96
C PRO A 52 19.86 19.90 10.28
N GLU A 53 18.80 20.69 10.25
CA GLU A 53 18.33 21.51 11.37
C GLU A 53 16.95 21.08 11.88
N THR A 54 16.12 20.51 11.01
CA THR A 54 14.73 20.14 11.30
C THR A 54 14.53 18.64 11.39
N VAL A 55 13.41 18.21 11.98
CA VAL A 55 12.99 16.81 11.99
C VAL A 55 12.83 16.26 10.58
N ASP A 56 12.23 17.04 9.67
CA ASP A 56 12.02 16.62 8.28
C ASP A 56 13.36 16.41 7.54
N ASP A 57 14.38 17.24 7.80
CA ASP A 57 15.74 17.03 7.25
C ASP A 57 16.34 15.70 7.73
N TYR A 58 16.22 15.39 9.02
CA TYR A 58 16.74 14.14 9.57
C TYR A 58 15.93 12.91 9.13
N LEU A 59 14.62 13.02 8.94
CA LEU A 59 13.78 11.97 8.37
C LEU A 59 14.17 11.67 6.92
N GLU A 60 14.41 12.70 6.11
CA GLU A 60 14.90 12.52 4.73
C GLU A 60 16.28 11.84 4.69
N LEU A 61 17.21 12.28 5.55
CA LEU A 61 18.51 11.63 5.69
C LEU A 61 18.41 10.18 6.17
N ALA A 62 17.43 9.87 7.02
CA ALA A 62 17.17 8.51 7.48
C ALA A 62 16.65 7.62 6.35
N ASP A 63 15.72 8.12 5.52
CA ASP A 63 15.17 7.42 4.36
C ASP A 63 16.25 7.14 3.29
N GLN A 64 17.19 8.08 3.11
CA GLN A 64 18.30 7.94 2.15
C GLN A 64 19.50 7.14 2.70
N ALA A 65 19.48 6.74 3.98
CA ALA A 65 20.63 6.10 4.61
C ALA A 65 20.87 4.68 4.09
N LEU A 66 22.06 4.45 3.53
CA LEU A 66 22.48 3.14 3.00
C LEU A 66 22.64 2.03 4.05
N SER A 67 22.59 2.36 5.34
CA SER A 67 22.72 1.36 6.41
C SER A 67 21.74 1.62 7.54
N LYS A 68 21.19 0.53 8.07
CA LYS A 68 20.29 0.53 9.24
C LYS A 68 20.87 1.28 10.44
N LYS A 69 22.17 1.15 10.69
CA LYS A 69 22.84 1.86 11.79
C LYS A 69 22.78 3.38 11.60
N LYS A 70 23.12 3.85 10.40
CA LYS A 70 23.13 5.29 10.08
C LYS A 70 21.72 5.88 10.05
N CYS A 71 20.74 5.13 9.51
CA CYS A 71 19.32 5.48 9.60
C CYS A 71 18.90 5.73 11.05
N VAL A 72 19.16 4.77 11.96
CA VAL A 72 18.83 4.90 13.39
C VAL A 72 19.57 6.06 14.07
N GLU A 73 20.81 6.36 13.67
CA GLU A 73 21.53 7.54 14.17
C GLU A 73 20.84 8.86 13.79
N TYR A 74 20.37 8.99 12.55
CA TYR A 74 19.61 10.17 12.12
C TYR A 74 18.26 10.27 12.81
N LEU A 75 17.53 9.17 12.94
CA LEU A 75 16.25 9.15 13.66
C LEU A 75 16.39 9.54 15.13
N ARG A 76 17.49 9.18 15.79
CA ARG A 76 17.76 9.61 17.17
C ARG A 76 18.00 11.11 17.27
N LYS A 77 18.68 11.72 16.30
CA LYS A 77 18.84 13.18 16.23
C LYS A 77 17.50 13.88 16.00
N ALA A 78 16.65 13.33 15.12
CA ALA A 78 15.29 13.84 14.93
C ALA A 78 14.47 13.78 16.24
N LEU A 79 14.60 12.68 16.98
CA LEU A 79 13.89 12.49 18.26
C LEU A 79 14.36 13.47 19.35
N GLU A 80 15.63 13.87 19.34
CA GLU A 80 16.15 14.89 20.27
C GLU A 80 15.54 16.28 20.01
N LEU A 81 15.15 16.58 18.77
CA LEU A 81 14.50 17.84 18.39
C LEU A 81 13.01 17.85 18.75
N GLU A 82 12.27 16.81 18.36
CA GLU A 82 10.85 16.65 18.66
C GLU A 82 10.56 15.24 19.21
N PRO A 83 10.60 15.07 20.55
CA PRO A 83 10.39 13.76 21.17
C PRO A 83 9.01 13.17 20.89
N GLU A 84 8.00 14.01 20.67
CA GLU A 84 6.60 13.61 20.43
C GLU A 84 6.27 13.37 18.95
N ASN A 85 7.25 13.52 18.05
CA ASN A 85 7.03 13.33 16.62
C ASN A 85 6.72 11.85 16.29
N VAL A 86 5.46 11.60 15.91
CA VAL A 86 4.91 10.26 15.67
C VAL A 86 5.67 9.51 14.56
N ASP A 87 6.04 10.21 13.49
CA ASP A 87 6.77 9.62 12.36
C ASP A 87 8.17 9.16 12.77
N VAL A 88 8.90 9.95 13.57
CA VAL A 88 10.21 9.57 14.09
C VAL A 88 10.10 8.36 15.01
N GLN A 89 9.14 8.35 15.93
CA GLN A 89 8.91 7.23 16.83
C GLN A 89 8.54 5.95 16.07
N LEU A 90 7.67 6.05 15.06
CA LEU A 90 7.29 4.94 14.20
C LEU A 90 8.51 4.32 13.49
N GLN A 91 9.33 5.16 12.86
CA GLN A 91 10.53 4.71 12.16
C GLN A 91 11.55 4.05 13.10
N LEU A 92 11.70 4.57 14.32
CA LEU A 92 12.54 3.94 15.34
C LEU A 92 12.01 2.56 15.74
N ILE A 93 10.71 2.41 15.93
CA ILE A 93 10.08 1.10 16.24
C ILE A 93 10.37 0.12 15.12
N VAL A 94 10.06 0.49 13.87
CA VAL A 94 10.25 -0.36 12.68
C VAL A 94 11.71 -0.78 12.55
N HIS A 95 12.66 0.15 12.67
CA HIS A 95 14.08 -0.21 12.49
C HIS A 95 14.70 -0.90 13.71
N THR A 96 14.28 -0.65 14.94
CA THR A 96 14.96 -1.23 16.13
C THR A 96 14.33 -2.54 16.63
N LEU A 97 13.04 -2.74 16.36
CA LEU A 97 12.26 -3.89 16.81
C LEU A 97 11.92 -4.89 15.69
N ASP A 98 12.39 -4.64 14.47
CA ASP A 98 12.36 -5.59 13.36
C ASP A 98 12.75 -7.01 13.80
N GLY A 99 11.92 -8.00 13.44
CA GLY A 99 12.07 -9.40 13.81
C GLY A 99 11.73 -9.77 15.27
N LYS A 100 11.31 -8.81 16.11
CA LYS A 100 10.92 -9.03 17.52
C LYS A 100 9.44 -8.75 17.73
N SER A 101 8.58 -9.62 17.21
CA SER A 101 7.12 -9.43 17.21
C SER A 101 6.52 -9.21 18.60
N ASP A 102 7.09 -9.84 19.64
CA ASP A 102 6.71 -9.71 21.05
C ASP A 102 6.86 -8.28 21.59
N LYS A 103 7.73 -7.47 20.97
CA LYS A 103 7.96 -6.07 21.33
C LYS A 103 7.43 -5.10 20.28
N HIS A 104 7.51 -5.47 19.01
CA HIS A 104 7.10 -4.63 17.90
C HIS A 104 5.59 -4.32 17.93
N LEU A 105 4.75 -5.34 18.09
CA LEU A 105 3.29 -5.14 18.11
C LEU A 105 2.83 -4.28 19.30
N PRO A 106 3.26 -4.54 20.56
CA PRO A 106 2.92 -3.66 21.68
C PRO A 106 3.40 -2.21 21.49
N ALA A 107 4.62 -2.01 20.97
CA ALA A 107 5.16 -0.67 20.74
C ALA A 107 4.34 0.12 19.69
N LEU A 108 3.95 -0.54 18.60
CA LEU A 108 3.08 0.08 17.59
C LEU A 108 1.70 0.41 18.16
N GLN A 109 1.14 -0.48 18.99
CA GLN A 109 -0.15 -0.25 19.63
C GLN A 109 -0.09 0.95 20.60
N GLU A 110 0.95 1.03 21.43
CA GLU A 110 1.17 2.17 22.34
C GLU A 110 1.35 3.49 21.59
N LEU A 111 2.11 3.48 20.48
CA LEU A 111 2.27 4.65 19.63
C LEU A 111 0.94 5.06 18.98
N MET A 112 0.16 4.10 18.49
CA MET A 112 -1.17 4.35 17.91
C MET A 112 -2.10 4.99 18.94
N GLU A 113 -2.15 4.46 20.16
CA GLU A 113 -2.96 5.01 21.26
C GLU A 113 -2.50 6.41 21.66
N THR A 114 -1.19 6.68 21.66
CA THR A 114 -0.65 7.99 22.01
C THR A 114 -0.88 9.03 20.91
N ALA A 115 -0.70 8.64 19.64
CA ALA A 115 -0.95 9.49 18.49
C ALA A 115 -2.45 9.80 18.29
N ALA A 116 -3.35 8.94 18.77
CA ALA A 116 -4.80 9.19 18.71
C ALA A 116 -5.26 10.31 19.67
N LYS A 117 -4.63 10.44 20.85
CA LYS A 117 -5.06 11.40 21.90
C LYS A 117 -5.19 12.85 21.44
N PRO A 118 -4.20 13.47 20.76
CA PRO A 118 -4.36 14.84 20.28
C PRO A 118 -5.49 14.95 19.25
N LEU A 119 -5.58 13.99 18.31
CA LEU A 119 -6.63 13.95 17.29
C LEU A 119 -8.05 13.80 17.88
N GLU A 120 -8.18 13.06 18.99
CA GLU A 120 -9.44 12.97 19.74
C GLU A 120 -9.83 14.31 20.38
N GLN A 121 -8.86 15.05 20.91
CA GLN A 121 -9.09 16.36 21.52
C GLN A 121 -9.48 17.42 20.49
N GLU A 122 -8.89 17.33 19.30
CA GLU A 122 -9.19 18.18 18.14
C GLU A 122 -10.50 17.80 17.44
N GLY A 123 -11.11 16.67 17.80
CA GLY A 123 -12.40 16.24 17.26
C GLY A 123 -12.31 15.49 15.92
N CYS A 124 -11.10 15.19 15.44
CA CYS A 124 -10.87 14.62 14.11
C CYS A 124 -11.63 13.29 13.88
N PHE A 125 -11.71 12.42 14.90
CA PHE A 125 -12.46 11.16 14.79
C PHE A 125 -13.99 11.31 14.67
N LYS A 126 -14.53 12.53 14.75
CA LYS A 126 -15.94 12.83 14.51
C LYS A 126 -16.15 13.59 13.21
N GLU A 127 -15.25 14.52 12.91
CA GLU A 127 -15.43 15.49 11.83
C GLU A 127 -14.76 15.05 10.52
N ASP A 128 -13.66 14.29 10.64
CA ASP A 128 -12.72 14.05 9.53
C ASP A 128 -12.61 12.57 9.10
N VAL A 129 -13.43 11.69 9.69
CA VAL A 129 -13.46 10.26 9.32
C VAL A 129 -13.79 10.13 7.84
N GLY A 130 -13.00 9.30 7.15
CA GLY A 130 -13.04 9.11 5.71
C GLY A 130 -12.05 9.98 4.94
N ALA A 131 -11.60 11.09 5.53
CA ALA A 131 -10.69 12.07 4.93
C ALA A 131 -9.30 12.15 5.61
N PHE A 132 -8.97 11.24 6.54
CA PHE A 132 -7.72 11.32 7.30
C PHE A 132 -6.44 11.29 6.46
N TRP A 133 -6.47 10.79 5.23
CA TRP A 133 -5.28 10.88 4.38
C TRP A 133 -5.12 12.26 3.72
N ASP A 134 -6.21 12.99 3.55
CA ASP A 134 -6.20 14.30 2.91
C ASP A 134 -5.78 15.42 3.88
N ILE A 135 -5.89 15.17 5.19
CA ILE A 135 -5.49 16.08 6.27
C ILE A 135 -4.07 15.74 6.74
N LEU A 136 -3.18 16.73 6.80
CA LEU A 136 -1.75 16.52 7.09
C LEU A 136 -1.53 16.02 8.52
N GLU A 137 -2.30 16.55 9.46
CA GLU A 137 -2.20 16.33 10.89
C GLU A 137 -2.54 14.88 11.27
N THR A 138 -3.43 14.23 10.51
CA THR A 138 -3.87 12.85 10.75
C THR A 138 -3.02 11.80 10.03
N ARG A 139 -2.17 12.20 9.07
CA ARG A 139 -1.30 11.26 8.31
C ARG A 139 -0.32 10.48 9.17
N PRO A 140 0.39 11.07 10.15
CA PRO A 140 1.28 10.30 11.01
C PRO A 140 0.54 9.17 11.73
N TYR A 141 -0.68 9.45 12.22
CA TYR A 141 -1.54 8.43 12.83
C TYR A 141 -1.92 7.32 11.83
N MET A 142 -2.34 7.69 10.60
CA MET A 142 -2.64 6.72 9.54
C MET A 142 -1.45 5.81 9.19
N ARG A 143 -0.22 6.35 9.17
CA ARG A 143 1.01 5.57 8.94
C ARG A 143 1.26 4.56 10.07
N VAL A 144 0.99 4.92 11.32
CA VAL A 144 1.09 3.99 12.46
C VAL A 144 0.06 2.87 12.33
N CYS A 145 -1.21 3.20 12.08
CA CYS A 145 -2.27 2.21 11.87
C CYS A 145 -1.92 1.24 10.72
N TYR A 146 -1.46 1.75 9.59
CA TYR A 146 -1.04 0.92 8.45
C TYR A 146 0.15 0.02 8.79
N THR A 147 1.14 0.53 9.52
CA THR A 147 2.29 -0.28 9.95
C THR A 147 1.88 -1.37 10.95
N TYR A 148 0.92 -1.06 11.84
CA TYR A 148 0.33 -2.03 12.75
C TYR A 148 -0.42 -3.13 12.00
N PHE A 149 -1.22 -2.76 11.00
CA PHE A 149 -1.90 -3.68 10.10
C PHE A 149 -0.90 -4.65 9.40
N GLU A 150 0.17 -4.13 8.80
CA GLU A 150 1.22 -4.94 8.18
C GLU A 150 1.95 -5.85 9.19
N ALA A 151 2.18 -5.37 10.41
CA ALA A 151 2.79 -6.16 11.48
C ALA A 151 1.87 -7.32 11.92
N LEU A 152 0.56 -7.10 12.00
CA LEU A 152 -0.42 -8.15 12.28
C LEU A 152 -0.43 -9.22 11.19
N LEU A 153 -0.38 -8.82 9.93
CA LEU A 153 -0.26 -9.72 8.78
C LEU A 153 1.00 -10.57 8.85
N THR A 154 2.15 -9.94 9.08
CA THR A 154 3.45 -10.63 9.19
C THR A 154 3.46 -11.63 10.35
N CYS A 155 2.73 -11.35 11.44
CA CYS A 155 2.57 -12.25 12.57
C CYS A 155 1.49 -13.32 12.37
N GLY A 156 0.81 -13.35 11.23
CA GLY A 156 -0.27 -14.30 10.92
C GLY A 156 -1.56 -14.07 11.72
N MET A 157 -1.73 -12.89 12.32
CA MET A 157 -2.92 -12.54 13.13
C MET A 157 -4.08 -12.09 12.23
N MET A 158 -4.52 -12.96 11.31
CA MET A 158 -5.37 -12.59 10.17
C MET A 158 -6.68 -11.89 10.56
N HIS A 159 -7.39 -12.38 11.58
CA HIS A 159 -8.63 -11.72 12.04
C HIS A 159 -8.40 -10.32 12.58
N LYS A 160 -7.29 -10.10 13.31
CA LYS A 160 -6.94 -8.77 13.81
C LYS A 160 -6.55 -7.84 12.66
N ALA A 161 -5.80 -8.36 11.69
CA ALA A 161 -5.45 -7.62 10.49
C ALA A 161 -6.71 -7.20 9.71
N ILE A 162 -7.69 -8.08 9.54
CA ILE A 162 -8.98 -7.71 8.92
C ILE A 162 -9.65 -6.56 9.67
N GLY A 163 -9.72 -6.64 11.01
CA GLY A 163 -10.32 -5.58 11.81
C GLY A 163 -9.63 -4.23 11.65
N GLU A 164 -8.29 -4.21 11.68
CA GLU A 164 -7.53 -2.96 11.49
C GLU A 164 -7.61 -2.47 10.03
N GLY A 165 -7.61 -3.37 9.04
CA GLY A 165 -7.78 -3.00 7.64
C GLY A 165 -9.14 -2.37 7.37
N GLN A 166 -10.22 -2.91 7.95
CA GLN A 166 -11.56 -2.32 7.86
C GLN A 166 -11.59 -0.93 8.47
N ARG A 167 -11.01 -0.77 9.67
CA ARG A 167 -10.88 0.53 10.32
C ARG A 167 -10.09 1.52 9.46
N LEU A 168 -8.98 1.11 8.85
CA LEU A 168 -8.21 1.96 7.93
C LEU A 168 -9.05 2.45 6.75
N LEU A 169 -9.93 1.62 6.19
CA LEU A 169 -10.86 2.02 5.12
C LEU A 169 -11.98 2.94 5.61
N GLU A 170 -12.43 2.81 6.85
CA GLU A 170 -13.37 3.76 7.46
C GLU A 170 -12.72 5.14 7.64
N LEU A 171 -11.45 5.15 8.08
CA LEU A 171 -10.68 6.38 8.28
C LEU A 171 -10.28 7.06 6.96
N CYS A 172 -10.11 6.28 5.89
CA CYS A 172 -9.67 6.74 4.58
C CYS A 172 -10.52 6.05 3.48
N GLU A 173 -11.67 6.65 3.17
CA GLU A 173 -12.67 6.07 2.25
C GLU A 173 -12.12 5.92 0.82
N ASN A 174 -11.25 6.85 0.42
CA ASN A 174 -10.58 6.84 -0.89
C ASN A 174 -9.47 5.78 -1.00
N ASP A 175 -9.16 5.07 0.10
CA ASP A 175 -8.14 4.04 0.19
C ASP A 175 -6.80 4.45 -0.44
N ASN A 176 -6.30 5.62 -0.02
CA ASN A 176 -5.04 6.18 -0.51
C ASN A 176 -3.82 5.30 -0.17
N LEU A 177 -3.97 4.38 0.78
CA LEU A 177 -2.95 3.42 1.21
C LEU A 177 -3.04 2.06 0.50
N GLY A 178 -4.10 1.80 -0.28
CA GLY A 178 -4.27 0.54 -1.01
C GLY A 178 -4.61 -0.67 -0.13
N VAL A 179 -5.19 -0.44 1.06
CA VAL A 179 -5.59 -1.46 2.03
C VAL A 179 -6.64 -2.41 1.45
N ARG A 180 -7.48 -1.96 0.51
CA ARG A 180 -8.50 -2.81 -0.14
C ARG A 180 -7.91 -4.06 -0.78
N TYR A 181 -6.71 -3.96 -1.34
CA TYR A 181 -6.09 -5.10 -2.02
C TYR A 181 -5.67 -6.16 -1.01
N GLN A 182 -5.10 -5.76 0.13
CA GLN A 182 -4.76 -6.70 1.20
C GLN A 182 -6.00 -7.32 1.86
N LEU A 183 -7.06 -6.53 2.08
CA LEU A 183 -8.34 -7.04 2.58
C LEU A 183 -8.95 -8.07 1.63
N MET A 184 -8.89 -7.85 0.31
CA MET A 184 -9.36 -8.84 -0.66
C MET A 184 -8.63 -10.19 -0.52
N HIS A 185 -7.31 -10.16 -0.33
CA HIS A 185 -6.50 -11.36 -0.10
C HIS A 185 -6.83 -12.04 1.23
N LEU A 186 -7.06 -11.25 2.29
CA LEU A 186 -7.50 -11.76 3.58
C LEU A 186 -8.87 -12.42 3.52
N TYR A 187 -9.85 -11.80 2.86
CA TYR A 187 -11.18 -12.40 2.68
C TYR A 187 -11.11 -13.68 1.86
N ALA A 188 -10.30 -13.70 0.79
CA ALA A 188 -10.03 -14.94 0.06
C ALA A 188 -9.37 -16.02 0.92
N TYR A 189 -8.45 -15.63 1.81
CA TYR A 189 -7.79 -16.56 2.73
C TYR A 189 -8.78 -17.13 3.75
N MET A 190 -9.67 -16.32 4.27
CA MET A 190 -10.70 -16.69 5.25
C MET A 190 -11.95 -17.33 4.64
N GLU A 191 -12.00 -17.49 3.31
CA GLU A 191 -13.17 -17.99 2.58
C GLU A 191 -14.43 -17.12 2.76
N ASP A 192 -14.24 -15.83 3.03
CA ASP A 192 -15.30 -14.87 3.30
C ASP A 192 -15.81 -14.22 2.01
N GLU A 193 -16.67 -14.95 1.30
CA GLU A 193 -17.28 -14.46 0.07
C GLU A 193 -18.08 -13.16 0.26
N THR A 194 -18.76 -13.02 1.39
CA THR A 194 -19.68 -11.90 1.60
C THR A 194 -18.91 -10.60 1.67
N HIS A 195 -17.86 -10.54 2.49
CA HIS A 195 -17.05 -9.33 2.61
C HIS A 195 -16.17 -9.09 1.38
N ALA A 196 -15.66 -10.14 0.73
CA ALA A 196 -14.93 -9.99 -0.53
C ALA A 196 -15.79 -9.30 -1.61
N LEU A 197 -17.02 -9.76 -1.82
CA LEU A 197 -17.91 -9.15 -2.82
C LEU A 197 -18.39 -7.76 -2.42
N ALA A 198 -18.65 -7.52 -1.14
CA ALA A 198 -19.00 -6.19 -0.64
C ALA A 198 -17.87 -5.18 -0.89
N LEU A 199 -16.63 -5.55 -0.56
CA LEU A 199 -15.44 -4.74 -0.81
C LEU A 199 -15.25 -4.48 -2.31
N HIS A 200 -15.34 -5.51 -3.15
CA HIS A 200 -15.18 -5.34 -4.60
C HIS A 200 -16.24 -4.38 -5.17
N LYS A 201 -17.48 -4.45 -4.67
CA LYS A 201 -18.57 -3.56 -5.07
C LYS A 201 -18.35 -2.12 -4.58
N GLN A 202 -17.89 -1.93 -3.35
CA GLN A 202 -17.59 -0.61 -2.77
C GLN A 202 -16.64 0.18 -3.68
N PHE A 203 -15.61 -0.48 -4.23
CA PHE A 203 -14.63 0.14 -5.11
C PHE A 203 -14.96 -0.05 -6.61
N GLY A 204 -16.24 -0.03 -6.98
CA GLY A 204 -16.68 0.04 -8.38
C GLY A 204 -16.57 -1.26 -9.19
N SER A 205 -16.21 -2.38 -8.56
CA SER A 205 -16.05 -3.70 -9.20
C SER A 205 -15.07 -3.70 -10.37
N TYR A 206 -14.03 -2.86 -10.30
CA TYR A 206 -13.01 -2.78 -11.34
C TYR A 206 -12.28 -4.12 -11.52
N GLU A 207 -11.96 -4.41 -12.77
CA GLU A 207 -11.25 -5.61 -13.18
C GLU A 207 -9.74 -5.38 -13.02
N GLU A 208 -9.23 -5.59 -11.82
CA GLU A 208 -7.82 -5.39 -11.47
C GLU A 208 -7.17 -6.73 -11.09
N THR A 209 -5.88 -6.90 -11.40
CA THR A 209 -5.15 -8.14 -11.05
C THR A 209 -5.26 -8.47 -9.56
N GLN A 210 -5.07 -7.45 -8.72
CA GLN A 210 -5.16 -7.49 -7.26
C GLN A 210 -6.54 -7.90 -6.72
N MET A 211 -7.59 -7.78 -7.54
CA MET A 211 -8.94 -8.20 -7.17
C MET A 211 -9.26 -9.59 -7.75
N LEU A 212 -8.96 -9.78 -9.03
CA LEU A 212 -9.35 -10.99 -9.77
C LEU A 212 -8.58 -12.23 -9.34
N LEU A 213 -7.29 -12.10 -9.01
CA LEU A 213 -6.48 -13.22 -8.57
C LEU A 213 -6.96 -13.80 -7.22
N PRO A 214 -7.10 -13.02 -6.14
CA PRO A 214 -7.65 -13.55 -4.88
C PRO A 214 -9.10 -14.02 -5.01
N LEU A 215 -9.96 -13.39 -5.82
CA LEU A 215 -11.32 -13.88 -6.07
C LEU A 215 -11.32 -15.25 -6.77
N ALA A 216 -10.40 -15.49 -7.72
CA ALA A 216 -10.23 -16.82 -8.31
C ALA A 216 -9.83 -17.87 -7.25
N VAL A 217 -8.93 -17.51 -6.34
CA VAL A 217 -8.52 -18.38 -5.23
C VAL A 217 -9.68 -18.64 -4.27
N LEU A 218 -10.43 -17.62 -3.89
CA LEU A 218 -11.61 -17.73 -3.03
C LEU A 218 -12.60 -18.77 -3.60
N TYR A 219 -13.00 -18.63 -4.87
CA TYR A 219 -13.95 -19.57 -5.46
C TYR A 219 -13.38 -20.98 -5.67
N TYR A 220 -12.06 -21.08 -5.85
CA TYR A 220 -11.39 -22.37 -5.85
C TYR A 220 -11.50 -23.05 -4.47
N LYS A 221 -11.25 -22.31 -3.38
CA LYS A 221 -11.37 -22.81 -1.99
C LYS A 221 -12.80 -23.21 -1.65
N LEU A 222 -13.79 -22.45 -2.11
CA LEU A 222 -15.21 -22.77 -1.98
C LEU A 222 -15.68 -23.92 -2.89
N ASN A 223 -14.78 -24.54 -3.66
CA ASN A 223 -15.07 -25.60 -4.63
C ASN A 223 -16.11 -25.19 -5.70
N GLN A 224 -16.22 -23.88 -5.99
CA GLN A 224 -17.07 -23.31 -7.04
C GLN A 224 -16.22 -23.10 -8.30
N LEU A 225 -15.75 -24.21 -8.88
CA LEU A 225 -14.72 -24.19 -9.94
C LEU A 225 -15.13 -23.42 -11.20
N ASP A 226 -16.42 -23.41 -11.55
CA ASP A 226 -16.94 -22.65 -12.69
C ASP A 226 -16.71 -21.13 -12.52
N ARG A 227 -16.92 -20.62 -11.29
CA ARG A 227 -16.69 -19.20 -10.96
C ARG A 227 -15.21 -18.90 -10.87
N ALA A 228 -14.43 -19.78 -10.25
CA ALA A 228 -12.98 -19.64 -10.20
C ALA A 228 -12.38 -19.58 -11.62
N GLU A 229 -12.85 -20.43 -12.53
CA GLU A 229 -12.45 -20.41 -13.93
C GLU A 229 -12.85 -19.09 -14.63
N ASP A 230 -14.03 -18.54 -14.34
CA ASP A 230 -14.43 -17.23 -14.87
C ASP A 230 -13.47 -16.11 -14.44
N TYR A 231 -13.10 -16.05 -13.16
CA TYR A 231 -12.13 -15.08 -12.66
C TYR A 231 -10.74 -15.26 -13.27
N ILE A 232 -10.26 -16.50 -13.45
CA ILE A 232 -9.01 -16.76 -14.18
C ILE A 232 -9.07 -16.28 -15.64
N LYS A 233 -10.22 -16.45 -16.30
CA LYS A 233 -10.42 -15.95 -17.68
C LYS A 233 -10.41 -14.43 -17.72
N ARG A 234 -11.03 -13.75 -16.76
CA ARG A 234 -11.05 -12.29 -16.63
C ARG A 234 -9.65 -11.75 -16.33
N LEU A 235 -8.93 -12.37 -15.39
CA LEU A 235 -7.54 -12.06 -15.10
C LEU A 235 -6.67 -12.14 -16.37
N ALA A 236 -6.83 -13.19 -17.17
CA ALA A 236 -6.10 -13.36 -18.42
C ALA A 236 -6.48 -12.39 -19.56
N LYS A 237 -7.57 -11.62 -19.41
CA LYS A 237 -7.93 -10.52 -20.31
C LYS A 237 -7.29 -9.20 -19.87
N VAL A 238 -7.20 -8.97 -18.56
CA VAL A 238 -6.70 -7.72 -17.96
C VAL A 238 -5.18 -7.70 -17.91
N ASN A 239 -4.56 -8.79 -17.45
CA ASN A 239 -3.12 -8.89 -17.30
C ASN A 239 -2.53 -9.75 -18.43
N LYS A 240 -1.68 -9.14 -19.26
CA LYS A 240 -1.10 -9.77 -20.46
C LYS A 240 -0.24 -10.99 -20.13
N ASP A 241 0.35 -11.02 -18.93
CA ASP A 241 1.29 -12.05 -18.50
C ASP A 241 0.64 -13.16 -17.65
N ALA A 242 -0.66 -13.05 -17.32
CA ALA A 242 -1.35 -14.01 -16.46
C ALA A 242 -1.18 -15.48 -16.90
N LYS A 243 -1.26 -15.78 -18.20
CA LYS A 243 -1.06 -17.15 -18.71
C LYS A 243 0.36 -17.66 -18.47
N LYS A 244 1.35 -16.77 -18.63
CA LYS A 244 2.77 -17.08 -18.44
C LYS A 244 3.06 -17.27 -16.95
N PHE A 245 2.53 -16.38 -16.11
CA PHE A 245 2.59 -16.44 -14.66
C PHE A 245 2.02 -17.75 -14.11
N LEU A 246 0.75 -18.07 -14.42
CA LEU A 246 0.10 -19.30 -13.93
C LEU A 246 0.85 -20.57 -14.36
N ARG A 247 1.43 -20.58 -15.57
CA ARG A 247 2.28 -21.68 -16.02
C ARG A 247 3.58 -21.76 -15.24
N ALA A 248 4.24 -20.63 -14.99
CA ALA A 248 5.49 -20.59 -14.23
C ALA A 248 5.26 -21.00 -12.77
N ALA A 249 4.22 -20.48 -12.13
CA ALA A 249 3.78 -20.85 -10.79
C ALA A 249 3.48 -22.35 -10.67
N ALA A 250 2.81 -22.94 -11.65
CA ALA A 250 2.50 -24.38 -11.67
C ALA A 250 3.72 -25.31 -11.79
N HIS A 251 4.90 -24.79 -12.14
CA HIS A 251 6.13 -25.59 -12.33
C HIS A 251 7.27 -25.14 -11.42
N ASP A 252 6.99 -24.32 -10.40
CA ASP A 252 7.99 -23.75 -9.48
C ASP A 252 9.10 -23.00 -10.23
N LYS A 253 8.70 -22.19 -11.23
CA LYS A 253 9.61 -21.41 -12.10
C LYS A 253 9.46 -19.90 -11.96
N LEU A 254 8.82 -19.43 -10.88
CA LEU A 254 8.62 -17.99 -10.67
C LEU A 254 9.94 -17.26 -10.37
N ASP A 255 10.89 -17.92 -9.72
CA ASP A 255 12.23 -17.37 -9.40
C ASP A 255 12.98 -16.88 -10.65
N ASN A 256 12.72 -17.48 -11.82
CA ASN A 256 13.31 -17.04 -13.09
C ASN A 256 12.87 -15.61 -13.48
N PHE A 257 11.72 -15.15 -12.99
CA PHE A 257 11.20 -13.82 -13.29
C PHE A 257 11.51 -12.81 -12.19
N ILE A 258 11.79 -13.27 -10.97
CA ILE A 258 12.18 -12.40 -9.84
C ILE A 258 13.53 -11.73 -10.14
N ASN A 259 14.46 -12.46 -10.74
CA ASN A 259 15.78 -11.90 -11.12
C ASN A 259 15.72 -10.89 -12.28
N ASP A 260 14.61 -10.89 -13.04
CA ASP A 260 14.40 -10.02 -14.19
C ASP A 260 13.51 -8.81 -13.85
N LEU A 261 13.16 -8.60 -12.57
CA LEU A 261 12.33 -7.47 -12.14
C LEU A 261 13.02 -6.14 -12.50
N ASN A 262 12.23 -5.22 -13.06
CA ASN A 262 12.74 -3.93 -13.50
C ASN A 262 13.30 -3.12 -12.33
N PHE A 263 14.48 -2.55 -12.53
CA PHE A 263 15.12 -1.64 -11.58
C PHE A 263 14.23 -0.43 -11.22
N TYR A 264 13.37 0.00 -12.15
CA TYR A 264 12.47 1.14 -11.97
C TYR A 264 11.14 0.80 -11.27
N GLY A 265 10.92 -0.46 -10.88
CA GLY A 265 9.80 -0.88 -10.04
C GLY A 265 8.48 -1.19 -10.74
N TYR A 266 7.49 -1.52 -9.91
CA TYR A 266 6.14 -2.03 -10.21
C TYR A 266 5.52 -1.52 -11.53
N GLN A 267 5.17 -2.47 -12.41
CA GLN A 267 4.44 -2.21 -13.66
C GLN A 267 3.03 -2.83 -13.64
N PRO A 268 1.95 -2.00 -13.67
CA PRO A 268 0.56 -2.49 -13.71
C PRO A 268 0.28 -3.42 -14.89
N PHE A 269 -0.61 -4.40 -14.69
CA PHE A 269 -1.08 -5.33 -15.72
C PHE A 269 0.02 -6.20 -16.36
N THR A 270 1.12 -6.45 -15.63
CA THR A 270 2.26 -7.24 -16.09
C THR A 270 2.61 -8.41 -15.15
N MET A 271 3.64 -9.16 -15.49
CA MET A 271 4.24 -10.17 -14.61
C MET A 271 4.67 -9.58 -13.26
N GLU A 272 5.17 -8.34 -13.22
CA GLU A 272 5.69 -7.74 -11.99
C GLU A 272 4.59 -7.53 -10.96
N GLU A 273 3.43 -7.03 -11.39
CA GLU A 273 2.24 -6.91 -10.54
C GLU A 273 1.82 -8.27 -9.98
N LEU A 274 1.77 -9.32 -10.80
CA LEU A 274 1.43 -10.68 -10.34
C LEU A 274 2.44 -11.26 -9.34
N LEU A 275 3.73 -10.95 -9.51
CA LEU A 275 4.78 -11.37 -8.59
C LEU A 275 4.69 -10.59 -7.27
N ASP A 276 4.45 -9.28 -7.34
CA ASP A 276 4.27 -8.42 -6.16
C ASP A 276 3.10 -8.90 -5.29
N GLU A 277 1.96 -9.23 -5.92
CA GLU A 277 0.82 -9.83 -5.22
C GLU A 277 1.18 -11.17 -4.55
N LEU A 278 1.91 -12.04 -5.24
CA LEU A 278 2.34 -13.32 -4.69
C LEU A 278 3.27 -13.16 -3.49
N MET A 279 4.20 -12.20 -3.54
CA MET A 279 5.15 -11.92 -2.46
C MET A 279 4.44 -11.33 -1.24
N LYS A 280 3.61 -10.31 -1.43
CA LYS A 280 2.87 -9.62 -0.36
C LYS A 280 1.84 -10.52 0.32
N SER A 281 1.17 -11.38 -0.45
CA SER A 281 0.09 -12.24 0.03
C SER A 281 0.45 -13.73 0.02
N SER A 282 1.72 -14.04 0.30
CA SER A 282 2.25 -15.42 0.28
C SER A 282 1.46 -16.39 1.16
N TYR A 283 0.89 -15.91 2.27
CA TYR A 283 0.01 -16.69 3.16
C TYR A 283 -1.23 -17.26 2.43
N LEU A 284 -1.80 -16.51 1.48
CA LEU A 284 -2.93 -16.97 0.68
C LEU A 284 -2.51 -18.11 -0.24
N PHE A 285 -1.48 -17.90 -1.04
CA PHE A 285 -1.07 -18.84 -2.07
C PHE A 285 -0.45 -20.11 -1.50
N ALA A 286 0.27 -20.01 -0.38
CA ALA A 286 0.76 -21.17 0.36
C ALA A 286 -0.38 -22.08 0.87
N SER A 287 -1.59 -21.53 1.09
CA SER A 287 -2.76 -22.31 1.50
C SER A 287 -3.41 -23.13 0.37
N VAL A 288 -3.01 -22.91 -0.88
CA VAL A 288 -3.64 -23.53 -2.07
C VAL A 288 -2.59 -24.11 -3.05
N PRO A 289 -1.76 -25.08 -2.65
CA PRO A 289 -0.63 -25.57 -3.47
C PRO A 289 -1.05 -26.16 -4.83
N TYR A 290 -2.30 -26.61 -4.98
CA TYR A 290 -2.81 -27.19 -6.22
C TYR A 290 -3.55 -26.19 -7.13
N PHE A 291 -3.75 -24.94 -6.68
CA PHE A 291 -4.45 -23.91 -7.44
C PHE A 291 -3.74 -23.58 -8.75
N PHE A 292 -2.44 -23.28 -8.71
CA PHE A 292 -1.70 -22.91 -9.93
C PHE A 292 -1.64 -24.04 -10.97
N PRO A 293 -1.34 -25.31 -10.61
CA PRO A 293 -1.47 -26.44 -11.52
C PRO A 293 -2.86 -26.58 -12.15
N TRP A 294 -3.92 -26.37 -11.37
CA TRP A 294 -5.30 -26.41 -11.86
C TRP A 294 -5.59 -25.25 -12.83
N ALA A 295 -5.31 -24.01 -12.44
CA ALA A 295 -5.56 -22.81 -13.24
C ALA A 295 -4.76 -22.79 -14.56
N SER A 296 -3.51 -23.27 -14.53
CA SER A 296 -2.66 -23.41 -15.70
C SER A 296 -3.25 -24.36 -16.75
N LYS A 297 -3.84 -25.49 -16.31
CA LYS A 297 -4.49 -26.47 -17.20
C LYS A 297 -5.71 -25.90 -17.93
N LEU A 298 -6.51 -25.07 -17.27
CA LEU A 298 -7.70 -24.44 -17.87
C LEU A 298 -7.34 -23.59 -19.09
N LEU A 299 -6.29 -22.78 -18.95
CA LEU A 299 -5.83 -21.90 -20.03
C LEU A 299 -5.12 -22.65 -21.15
N ALA A 300 -4.49 -23.79 -20.85
CA ALA A 300 -3.89 -24.67 -21.84
C ALA A 300 -4.93 -25.45 -22.67
N ALA A 301 -5.95 -26.02 -22.03
CA ALA A 301 -7.01 -26.80 -22.70
C ALA A 301 -7.75 -25.95 -23.74
N LYS A 302 -8.00 -24.68 -23.44
CA LYS A 302 -8.65 -23.74 -24.37
C LYS A 302 -7.77 -23.38 -25.57
N ALA A 303 -6.44 -23.29 -25.39
CA ALA A 303 -5.51 -23.03 -26.49
C ALA A 303 -5.49 -24.20 -27.50
N VAL A 304 -5.63 -25.43 -27.02
CA VAL A 304 -5.75 -26.62 -27.87
C VAL A 304 -7.10 -26.63 -28.60
N ALA A 305 -8.21 -26.37 -27.89
CA ALA A 305 -9.55 -26.31 -28.49
C ALA A 305 -9.69 -25.22 -29.57
N LYS A 306 -9.09 -24.05 -29.37
CA LYS A 306 -9.08 -22.95 -30.36
C LYS A 306 -8.24 -23.33 -31.59
N LYS A 307 -7.07 -23.93 -31.42
CA LYS A 307 -6.23 -24.43 -32.53
C LYS A 307 -6.88 -25.56 -33.33
N SER A 308 -7.68 -26.42 -32.70
CA SER A 308 -8.44 -27.46 -33.41
C SER A 308 -9.64 -26.89 -34.19
N ALA A 309 -10.24 -25.80 -33.72
CA ALA A 309 -11.35 -25.13 -34.42
C ALA A 309 -10.89 -24.25 -35.60
N GLU A 310 -9.66 -23.72 -35.55
CA GLU A 310 -9.08 -22.87 -36.60
C GLU A 310 -8.35 -23.66 -37.71
N LYS A 311 -8.17 -24.99 -37.56
CA LYS A 311 -7.68 -25.82 -38.67
C LYS A 311 -8.80 -26.00 -39.70
N PRO A 312 -8.60 -25.62 -40.99
CA PRO A 312 -9.56 -25.95 -42.03
C PRO A 312 -9.69 -27.48 -42.08
N LYS A 313 -10.93 -27.98 -42.18
CA LYS A 313 -11.15 -29.37 -42.58
C LYS A 313 -10.52 -29.52 -43.97
N ALA A 314 -9.42 -30.25 -44.05
CA ALA A 314 -8.90 -30.71 -45.33
C ALA A 314 -9.90 -31.76 -45.82
N GLU A 315 -10.72 -31.36 -46.80
CA GLU A 315 -11.44 -32.27 -47.70
C GLU A 315 -10.52 -32.68 -48.85
#